data_AF-A0A6V8EY72-F1
#
_entry.id   AF-A0A6V8EY72-F1
#
_cell.length_a   1.000
_cell.length_b   1.000
_cell.length_c   1.000
_cell.angle_alpha   90.00
_cell.angle_beta   90.00
_cell.angle_gamma   90.00
#
_symmetry.space_group_name_H-M   'P 1'
#
loop_
_entity.id
_entity.type
_entity.pdbx_description
1 polymer ?
#
loop_
_entity_poly.entity_id
_entity_poly.type
_entity_poly.pdbx_seq_one_letter_code
_entity_poly.pdbx_strand_id
1 'polypeptide(L)'
;MVDTLHCKRCANIWTEEKNAKCTFDSCNIELPASNRTWTPAIRESPELRMEKQLEIYLKKFNGRFTTSAITSNIGDIQMAMFRGYLKKCVKNRTLVEKKDDYGRFWYSRPD
;
A
#
# COMPACT_ATOMS: atom_id res chain seq x y z
N MET A 1 33.09 -16.99 -28.22
CA MET A 1 32.93 -17.43 -26.82
C MET A 1 32.73 -16.17 -26.01
N VAL A 2 31.52 -15.94 -25.49
CA VAL A 2 31.21 -14.76 -24.68
C VAL A 2 30.95 -15.29 -23.28
N ASP A 3 31.88 -15.02 -22.36
CA ASP A 3 31.82 -15.44 -20.98
C ASP A 3 30.69 -14.70 -20.25
N THR A 4 29.61 -15.43 -19.97
CA THR A 4 28.51 -14.93 -19.15
C THR A 4 28.96 -14.91 -17.69
N LEU A 5 29.31 -13.73 -17.17
CA LEU A 5 29.63 -13.54 -15.76
C LEU A 5 28.35 -13.59 -14.92
N HIS A 6 28.25 -14.62 -14.06
CA HIS A 6 27.12 -14.82 -13.14
C HIS A 6 27.39 -14.21 -11.77
N CYS A 7 26.41 -13.48 -11.21
CA CYS A 7 26.45 -13.06 -9.80
C CYS A 7 26.19 -14.25 -8.87
N LYS A 8 27.25 -14.73 -8.18
CA LYS A 8 27.22 -15.91 -7.29
C LYS A 8 26.24 -15.83 -6.10
N ARG A 9 25.62 -14.68 -5.84
CA ARG A 9 24.72 -14.49 -4.68
C ARG A 9 23.24 -14.41 -5.05
N CYS A 10 22.91 -14.13 -6.31
CA CYS A 10 21.52 -13.89 -6.73
C CYS A 10 21.08 -14.63 -8.00
N ALA A 11 21.97 -15.33 -8.70
CA ALA A 11 21.66 -16.18 -9.86
C ALA A 11 20.80 -15.55 -10.98
N ASN A 12 20.70 -14.21 -11.07
CA ASN A 12 19.99 -13.53 -12.14
C ASN A 12 20.96 -13.04 -13.21
N ILE A 13 20.63 -13.36 -14.47
CA ILE A 13 21.31 -12.90 -15.67
C ILE A 13 20.79 -11.50 -16.00
N TRP A 14 21.68 -10.51 -16.08
CA TRP A 14 21.33 -9.21 -16.65
C TRP A 14 21.43 -9.32 -18.18
N THR A 15 20.28 -9.29 -18.85
CA THR A 15 20.24 -8.95 -20.27
C THR A 15 19.63 -7.56 -20.40
N GLU A 16 20.46 -6.61 -20.80
CA GLU A 16 20.08 -5.22 -21.08
C GLU A 16 18.97 -5.14 -22.14
N GLU A 17 18.10 -4.16 -21.91
CA GLU A 17 17.01 -3.70 -22.77
C GLU A 17 17.39 -3.55 -24.24
N LYS A 18 16.46 -3.87 -25.15
CA LYS A 18 16.11 -2.97 -26.27
C LYS A 18 14.61 -3.04 -26.59
N ASN A 19 13.93 -1.93 -26.33
CA ASN A 19 12.90 -1.29 -27.16
C ASN A 19 11.95 -2.17 -28.01
N ALA A 20 10.65 -2.08 -27.71
CA ALA A 20 9.64 -1.43 -28.57
C ALA A 20 8.31 -2.20 -28.74
N LYS A 21 7.24 -1.43 -28.50
CA LYS A 21 5.93 -1.40 -29.18
C LYS A 21 4.89 -2.52 -28.96
N CYS A 22 3.73 -2.03 -28.51
CA CYS A 22 2.37 -2.57 -28.57
C CYS A 22 2.04 -3.36 -29.86
N THR A 23 1.13 -4.34 -29.80
CA THR A 23 -0.30 -4.20 -30.15
C THR A 23 -1.11 -5.48 -29.90
N PHE A 24 -2.41 -5.26 -29.67
CA PHE A 24 -3.55 -6.17 -29.64
C PHE A 24 -3.58 -7.13 -30.85
N ASP A 25 -3.53 -8.46 -30.61
CA ASP A 25 -4.38 -9.53 -31.18
C ASP A 25 -3.70 -10.92 -31.10
N SER A 26 -4.52 -11.93 -30.75
CA SER A 26 -4.34 -13.37 -30.97
C SER A 26 -3.02 -14.07 -30.59
N CYS A 27 -3.08 -14.91 -29.54
CA CYS A 27 -2.38 -16.20 -29.53
C CYS A 27 -3.16 -17.20 -28.65
N ASN A 28 -3.98 -18.02 -29.30
CA ASN A 28 -4.45 -19.30 -28.78
C ASN A 28 -3.23 -20.21 -28.55
N ILE A 29 -2.94 -20.55 -27.30
CA ILE A 29 -2.08 -21.69 -26.96
C ILE A 29 -2.76 -22.45 -25.82
N GLU A 30 -3.30 -23.63 -26.17
CA GLU A 30 -3.78 -24.62 -25.21
C GLU A 30 -2.60 -25.19 -24.37
N LEU A 31 -2.93 -25.51 -23.11
CA LEU A 31 -2.09 -25.85 -21.95
C LEU A 31 -0.94 -26.88 -22.16
N PRO A 32 0.03 -26.96 -21.22
CA PRO A 32 -0.14 -27.91 -20.12
C PRO A 32 0.06 -27.29 -18.73
N ALA A 33 -0.49 -28.00 -17.75
CA ALA A 33 -0.66 -27.59 -16.37
C ALA A 33 0.62 -27.20 -15.61
N SER A 34 0.40 -26.36 -14.59
CA SER A 34 1.24 -26.21 -13.41
C SER A 34 2.62 -25.60 -13.62
N ASN A 35 2.66 -24.27 -13.59
CA ASN A 35 3.43 -23.63 -12.54
C ASN A 35 2.51 -22.62 -11.89
N ARG A 36 2.35 -22.68 -10.57
CA ARG A 36 1.80 -21.57 -9.80
C ARG A 36 2.74 -20.40 -10.08
N THR A 37 2.41 -19.60 -11.09
CA THR A 37 2.91 -18.25 -11.25
C THR A 37 2.49 -17.59 -9.95
N TRP A 38 3.41 -17.56 -8.99
CA TRP A 38 3.29 -16.65 -7.87
C TRP A 38 3.51 -15.29 -8.50
N THR A 39 2.47 -14.76 -9.14
CA THR A 39 2.34 -13.35 -9.36
C THR A 39 2.59 -12.77 -7.98
N PRO A 40 3.66 -11.98 -7.76
CA PRO A 40 3.75 -11.25 -6.52
C PRO A 40 2.48 -10.41 -6.52
N ALA A 41 1.49 -10.82 -5.72
CA ALA A 41 0.30 -10.03 -5.49
C ALA A 41 0.85 -8.64 -5.19
N ILE A 42 0.50 -7.66 -6.03
CA ILE A 42 1.01 -6.29 -5.93
C ILE A 42 0.79 -5.90 -4.49
N ARG A 43 1.85 -5.98 -3.66
CA ARG A 43 1.70 -5.84 -2.22
C ARG A 43 1.39 -4.37 -2.05
N GLU A 44 0.14 -4.08 -1.72
CA GLU A 44 -0.29 -2.72 -1.47
C GLU A 44 0.69 -2.06 -0.51
N SER A 45 1.16 -0.87 -0.87
CA SER A 45 2.11 -0.16 -0.03
C SER A 45 1.48 0.06 1.36
N PRO A 46 2.27 0.02 2.43
CA PRO A 46 1.75 0.22 3.78
C PRO A 46 1.00 1.56 3.91
N GLU A 47 1.43 2.59 3.18
CA GLU A 47 0.75 3.89 3.12
C GLU A 47 -0.64 3.80 2.48
N LEU A 48 -0.78 3.09 1.36
CA LEU A 48 -2.09 2.89 0.71
C LEU A 48 -3.06 2.17 1.63
N ARG A 49 -2.56 1.20 2.40
CA ARG A 49 -3.36 0.42 3.36
C ARG A 49 -3.81 1.30 4.53
N MET A 50 -2.94 2.16 5.04
CA MET A 50 -3.30 3.14 6.07
C MET A 50 -4.31 4.17 5.55
N GLU A 51 -4.18 4.63 4.30
CA GLU A 51 -5.15 5.55 3.69
C GLU A 51 -6.54 4.91 3.54
N LYS A 52 -6.61 3.69 3.02
CA LYS A 52 -7.88 2.94 2.93
C LYS A 52 -8.54 2.80 4.29
N GLN A 53 -7.74 2.54 5.31
CA GLN A 53 -8.23 2.37 6.66
C GLN A 53 -8.70 3.68 7.30
N LEU A 54 -8.02 4.78 7.01
CA LEU A 54 -8.48 6.13 7.36
C LEU A 54 -9.86 6.41 6.73
N GLU A 55 -10.03 6.13 5.44
CA GLU A 55 -11.31 6.29 4.74
C GLU A 55 -12.42 5.43 5.34
N ILE A 56 -12.12 4.19 5.73
CA ILE A 56 -13.08 3.32 6.43
C ILE A 56 -13.54 3.96 7.74
N TYR A 57 -12.63 4.51 8.54
CA TYR A 57 -12.98 5.16 9.80
C TYR A 57 -13.77 6.45 9.59
N LEU A 58 -13.37 7.29 8.63
CA LEU A 58 -14.12 8.49 8.30
C LEU A 58 -15.53 8.14 7.86
N LYS A 59 -15.71 7.16 6.98
CA LYS A 59 -17.04 6.71 6.53
C LYS A 59 -17.86 6.11 7.67
N LYS A 60 -17.24 5.31 8.53
CA LYS A 60 -17.93 4.67 9.68
C LYS A 60 -18.40 5.69 10.72
N PHE A 61 -17.67 6.78 10.89
CA PHE A 61 -17.95 7.80 11.91
C PHE A 61 -18.41 9.15 11.30
N ASN A 62 -19.14 9.11 10.18
CA ASN A 62 -19.76 10.28 9.56
C ASN A 62 -18.80 11.47 9.34
N GLY A 63 -17.62 11.19 8.81
CA GLY A 63 -16.61 12.19 8.44
C GLY A 63 -15.66 12.60 9.55
N ARG A 64 -15.83 12.12 10.79
CA ARG A 64 -14.94 12.47 11.90
C ARG A 64 -14.78 11.33 12.91
N PHE A 65 -13.54 10.92 13.19
CA PHE A 65 -13.27 9.82 14.12
C PHE A 65 -12.22 10.20 15.18
N THR A 66 -12.15 9.40 16.25
CA THR A 66 -11.09 9.50 17.28
C THR A 66 -10.30 8.20 17.35
N THR A 67 -8.99 8.28 17.55
CA THR A 67 -8.14 7.09 17.76
C THR A 67 -8.42 6.39 19.08
N SER A 68 -9.09 7.06 20.02
CA SER A 68 -9.52 6.47 21.30
C SER A 68 -10.53 5.34 21.10
N ALA A 69 -11.29 5.37 20.00
CA ALA A 69 -12.28 4.34 19.66
C ALA A 69 -11.67 3.14 18.91
N ILE A 70 -10.36 3.19 18.62
CA ILE A 70 -9.68 2.17 17.84
C ILE A 70 -8.86 1.28 18.77
N THR A 71 -9.08 -0.03 18.69
CA THR A 71 -8.34 -1.05 19.45
C THR A 71 -6.90 -1.17 18.96
N SER A 72 -6.02 -1.76 19.79
CA SER A 72 -4.56 -1.81 19.61
C SER A 72 -4.07 -2.29 18.24
N ASN A 73 -4.85 -3.13 17.55
CA ASN A 73 -4.56 -3.58 16.18
C ASN A 73 -5.64 -3.09 15.22
N ILE A 74 -5.20 -2.59 14.08
CA ILE A 74 -6.06 -2.14 12.98
C ILE A 74 -5.86 -3.13 11.84
N GLY A 75 -6.60 -4.24 11.88
CA GLY A 75 -6.26 -5.40 11.06
C GLY A 75 -4.85 -5.88 11.41
N ASP A 76 -3.94 -5.83 10.45
CA ASP A 76 -2.51 -6.14 10.60
C ASP A 76 -1.62 -4.88 10.70
N ILE A 77 -2.20 -3.69 10.70
CA ILE A 77 -1.48 -2.43 10.89
C ILE A 77 -1.37 -2.16 12.40
N GLN A 78 -0.13 -1.98 12.87
CA GLN A 78 0.11 -1.56 14.25
C GLN A 78 -0.44 -0.14 14.47
N MET A 79 -1.16 0.06 15.57
CA MET A 79 -1.69 1.38 15.95
C MET A 79 -0.62 2.49 15.95
N ALA A 80 0.60 2.18 16.38
CA ALA A 80 1.70 3.15 16.41
C ALA A 80 2.04 3.69 15.01
N MET A 81 2.04 2.82 14.00
CA MET A 81 2.27 3.22 12.60
C MET A 81 1.13 4.10 12.10
N PHE A 82 -0.12 3.69 12.36
CA PHE A 82 -1.28 4.46 11.95
C PHE A 82 -1.33 5.84 12.61
N ARG A 83 -0.97 5.96 13.89
CA ARG A 83 -0.83 7.26 14.57
C ARG A 83 0.26 8.13 13.92
N GLY A 84 1.39 7.53 13.53
CA GLY A 84 2.44 8.23 12.78
C GLY A 84 1.92 8.75 11.44
N TYR A 85 1.14 7.93 10.74
CA TYR A 85 0.49 8.30 9.48
C TYR A 85 -0.49 9.46 9.65
N LEU A 86 -1.38 9.44 10.65
CA LEU A 86 -2.31 10.54 10.91
C LEU A 86 -1.58 11.86 11.16
N LYS A 87 -0.50 11.85 11.94
CA LYS A 87 0.35 13.05 12.16
C LYS A 87 0.96 13.57 10.86
N LYS A 88 1.40 12.68 9.96
CA LYS A 88 1.90 13.06 8.63
C LYS A 88 0.78 13.71 7.81
N CYS A 89 -0.43 13.16 7.82
CA CYS A 89 -1.58 13.74 7.13
C CYS A 89 -1.98 15.12 7.68
N VAL A 90 -1.95 15.30 9.00
CA VAL A 90 -2.18 16.61 9.65
C VAL A 90 -1.11 17.62 9.23
N LYS A 91 0.17 17.23 9.26
CA LYS A 91 1.28 18.08 8.81
C LYS A 91 1.13 18.48 7.33
N ASN A 92 0.64 17.57 6.51
CA ASN A 92 0.40 17.79 5.08
C ASN A 92 -0.94 18.48 4.78
N ARG A 93 -1.72 18.87 5.80
CA ARG A 93 -3.04 19.50 5.69
C ARG A 93 -4.09 18.65 4.95
N THR A 94 -3.88 17.34 4.85
CA THR A 94 -4.86 16.40 4.27
C THR A 94 -5.87 15.90 5.30
N LEU A 95 -5.61 16.19 6.58
CA LEU A 95 -6.43 15.86 7.73
C LEU A 95 -6.39 17.02 8.73
N VAL A 96 -7.49 17.27 9.41
CA VAL A 96 -7.59 18.25 10.50
C VAL A 96 -7.64 17.50 11.82
N GLU A 97 -6.78 17.88 12.77
CA GLU A 97 -6.80 17.39 14.14
C GLU A 97 -7.42 18.46 15.05
N LYS A 98 -8.47 18.11 15.79
CA LYS A 98 -9.10 18.94 16.81
C LYS A 98 -9.11 18.22 18.14
N LYS A 99 -8.74 18.91 19.21
CA LYS A 99 -8.81 18.40 20.58
C LYS A 99 -10.14 18.81 21.20
N ASP A 100 -10.86 17.89 21.82
CA ASP A 100 -12.06 18.19 22.60
C ASP A 100 -11.75 18.56 24.06
N ASP A 101 -12.77 19.00 24.81
CA ASP A 101 -12.65 19.41 26.22
C ASP A 101 -12.23 18.24 27.14
N TYR A 102 -12.47 17.00 26.70
CA TYR A 102 -12.03 15.78 27.39
C TYR A 102 -10.60 15.37 27.02
N GLY A 103 -9.92 16.16 26.20
CA GLY A 103 -8.55 15.95 25.77
C GLY A 103 -8.36 14.89 24.67
N ARG A 104 -9.44 14.44 24.03
CA ARG A 104 -9.39 13.46 22.93
C ARG A 104 -9.13 14.18 21.61
N PHE A 105 -8.33 13.53 20.78
CA PHE A 105 -8.07 13.99 19.42
C PHE A 105 -9.11 13.43 18.45
N TRP A 106 -9.70 14.33 17.69
CA TRP A 106 -10.64 14.07 16.60
C TRP A 106 -10.00 14.43 15.28
N TYR A 107 -10.19 13.54 14.31
CA TYR A 107 -9.65 13.66 12.97
C TYR A 107 -10.78 13.74 11.96
N SER A 108 -10.73 14.73 11.07
CA SER A 108 -11.64 14.89 9.93
C SER A 108 -10.88 15.31 8.68
N ARG A 109 -11.50 15.20 7.50
CA ARG A 109 -11.01 15.89 6.31
C ARG A 109 -11.20 17.41 6.49
N PRO A 110 -10.33 18.24 5.89
CA PRO A 110 -10.60 19.66 5.74
C PRO A 110 -11.81 19.84 4.82
N ASP A 111 -12.69 20.77 5.18
CA ASP A 111 -13.80 21.23 4.32
C ASP A 111 -13.28 22.06 3.13
#